data_AF-A0A7V9BF63-F1
#
_entry.id   AF-A0A7V9BF63-F1
#
_cell.length_a   1.000
_cell.length_b   1.000
_cell.length_c   1.000
_cell.angle_alpha   90.00
_cell.angle_beta   90.00
_cell.angle_gamma   90.00
#
_symmetry.space_group_name_H-M   'P 1'
#
loop_
_entity.id
_entity.type
_entity.pdbx_description
1 polymer ?
#
loop_
_entity_poly.entity_id
_entity_poly.type
_entity_poly.pdbx_seq_one_letter_code
_entity_poly.pdbx_strand_id
1 'polypeptide(L)'
;MSERRLGERDFLGGDGKPFSKGLLARVLSAVGVPDERAYELARRTEVDLGQRRESSVDLDRLRELAVDLLGQEAGARAYRRLRGYRTLQTLDLPVILLVGGGT
;
A
#
# COMPACT_ATOMS: atom_id res chain seq x y z
N MET A 1 11.92 15.13 18.09
CA MET A 1 10.70 14.38 17.72
C MET A 1 10.99 13.71 16.38
N SER A 2 11.48 12.47 16.42
CA SER A 2 11.90 11.77 15.19
C SER A 2 10.66 11.44 14.36
N GLU A 3 10.51 12.08 13.20
CA GLU A 3 9.54 11.67 12.19
C GLU A 3 9.90 10.24 11.77
N ARG A 4 9.26 9.26 12.40
CA ARG A 4 9.30 7.87 11.96
C ARG A 4 8.89 7.86 10.50
N ARG A 5 9.83 7.49 9.63
CA ARG A 5 9.59 7.30 8.20
C ARG A 5 8.35 6.42 8.06
N LEU A 6 7.41 6.80 7.20
CA LEU A 6 6.17 6.04 6.97
C LEU A 6 6.44 4.57 6.60
N GLY A 7 7.66 4.23 6.19
CA GLY A 7 8.12 2.87 5.87
C GLY A 7 8.39 1.92 7.01
N GLU A 8 8.40 2.36 8.27
CA GLU A 8 8.59 1.44 9.41
C GLU A 8 7.26 0.85 9.93
N ARG A 9 6.14 1.25 9.32
CA ARG A 9 4.80 0.76 9.67
C ARG A 9 4.32 -0.21 8.60
N ASP A 10 4.41 -1.50 8.90
CA ASP A 10 3.83 -2.53 8.05
C ASP A 10 2.29 -2.40 8.06
N PHE A 11 1.77 -1.84 6.97
CA PHE A 11 0.33 -1.63 6.77
C PHE A 11 -0.39 -2.89 6.28
N LEU A 12 0.37 -3.87 5.77
CA LEU A 12 -0.16 -5.16 5.35
C LEU A 12 -0.21 -6.17 6.50
N GLY A 13 0.44 -5.85 7.63
CA GLY A 13 0.66 -6.78 8.73
C GLY A 13 1.87 -7.66 8.48
N GLY A 14 2.52 -8.12 9.55
CA GLY A 14 3.81 -8.79 9.51
C GLY A 14 4.67 -8.44 10.72
N ASP A 15 5.70 -9.25 11.02
CA ASP A 15 6.66 -9.03 12.11
C ASP A 15 6.02 -8.67 13.46
N GLY A 16 4.96 -9.39 13.83
CA GLY A 16 4.24 -9.21 15.09
C GLY A 16 3.26 -8.03 15.13
N LYS A 17 3.03 -7.34 14.00
CA LYS A 17 2.04 -6.25 13.88
C LYS A 17 0.85 -6.70 13.02
N PRO A 18 -0.40 -6.48 13.47
CA PRO A 18 -1.57 -6.79 12.65
C PRO A 18 -1.74 -5.77 11.52
N PHE A 19 -2.44 -6.19 10.47
CA PHE A 19 -2.92 -5.35 9.39
C PHE A 19 -3.55 -4.04 9.89
N SER A 20 -3.31 -2.94 9.17
CA SER A 20 -3.88 -1.62 9.49
C SER A 20 -4.60 -1.01 8.30
N LYS A 21 -5.93 -1.05 8.35
CA LYS A 21 -6.82 -0.44 7.35
C LYS A 21 -6.52 1.04 7.11
N GLY A 22 -6.35 1.82 8.18
CA GLY A 22 -6.10 3.26 8.07
C GLY A 22 -4.76 3.58 7.41
N LEU A 23 -3.74 2.78 7.69
CA LEU A 23 -2.43 2.93 7.03
C LEU A 23 -2.49 2.49 5.58
N LEU A 24 -3.14 1.36 5.26
CA LEU A 24 -3.30 0.91 3.88
C LEU A 24 -4.07 1.96 3.06
N ALA A 25 -5.17 2.50 3.56
CA ALA A 25 -5.93 3.56 2.89
C ALA A 25 -5.04 4.78 2.60
N ARG A 26 -4.29 5.26 3.60
CA ARG A 26 -3.38 6.40 3.43
C ARG A 26 -2.28 6.14 2.39
N VAL A 27 -1.70 4.95 2.38
CA VAL A 27 -0.66 4.58 1.41
C VAL A 27 -1.26 4.49 0.00
N LEU A 28 -2.45 3.88 -0.14
CA LEU A 28 -3.17 3.80 -1.42
C LEU A 28 -3.48 5.21 -1.97
N SER A 29 -3.95 6.12 -1.13
CA SER A 29 -4.13 7.54 -1.49
C SER A 29 -2.82 8.18 -1.92
N ALA A 30 -1.72 7.96 -1.19
CA ALA A 30 -0.41 8.51 -1.50
C ALA A 30 0.15 8.01 -2.86
N VAL A 31 -0.22 6.80 -3.29
CA VAL A 31 0.13 6.26 -4.62
C VAL A 31 -0.89 6.61 -5.71
N GLY A 32 -1.84 7.49 -5.41
CA GLY A 32 -2.77 8.09 -6.36
C GLY A 32 -4.05 7.27 -6.62
N VAL A 33 -4.46 6.43 -5.67
CA VAL A 33 -5.82 5.87 -5.66
C VAL A 33 -6.77 6.93 -5.09
N PRO A 34 -7.95 7.21 -5.69
CA PRO A 34 -8.92 8.14 -5.11
C PRO A 34 -9.31 7.74 -3.69
N ASP A 35 -9.42 8.71 -2.77
CA ASP A 35 -9.60 8.44 -1.33
C ASP A 35 -10.77 7.50 -1.01
N GLU A 36 -11.93 7.72 -1.62
CA GLU A 36 -13.10 6.86 -1.44
C GLU A 36 -12.78 5.39 -1.81
N ARG A 37 -12.07 5.19 -2.92
CA ARG A 37 -11.67 3.88 -3.41
C ARG A 37 -10.54 3.27 -2.58
N ALA A 38 -9.63 4.09 -2.06
CA ALA A 38 -8.56 3.66 -1.16
C ALA A 38 -9.13 3.11 0.16
N TYR A 39 -10.09 3.82 0.76
CA TYR A 39 -10.80 3.36 1.95
C TYR A 39 -11.61 2.09 1.69
N GLU A 40 -12.32 2.01 0.56
CA GLU A 40 -13.08 0.80 0.20
C GLU A 40 -12.17 -0.41 -0.03
N LEU A 41 -11.02 -0.25 -0.69
CA LEU A 41 -10.05 -1.34 -0.86
C LEU A 41 -9.50 -1.80 0.49
N ALA A 42 -9.14 -0.87 1.37
CA ALA A 42 -8.65 -1.20 2.69
C ALA A 42 -9.71 -1.89 3.56
N ARG A 43 -10.98 -1.48 3.46
CA ARG A 43 -12.11 -2.15 4.12
C ARG A 43 -12.33 -3.56 3.59
N ARG A 44 -12.29 -3.77 2.26
CA ARG A 44 -12.42 -5.11 1.68
C ARG A 44 -11.30 -6.04 2.12
N THR A 45 -10.07 -5.51 2.22
CA THR A 45 -8.91 -6.24 2.72
C THR A 45 -9.09 -6.67 4.18
N GLU A 46 -9.58 -5.77 5.04
CA GLU A 46 -9.92 -6.07 6.45
C GLU A 46 -10.95 -7.21 6.56
N VAL A 47 -12.01 -7.15 5.73
CA VAL A 47 -13.06 -8.18 5.71
C VAL A 47 -12.52 -9.52 5.20
N ASP A 48 -11.71 -9.52 4.14
CA ASP A 48 -11.07 -10.72 3.58
C ASP A 48 -10.18 -11.41 4.62
N LEU A 49 -9.37 -10.65 5.36
CA LEU A 49 -8.55 -11.16 6.46
C LEU A 49 -9.40 -11.74 7.60
N GLY A 50 -10.47 -11.07 7.98
CA GLY A 50 -11.41 -11.56 9.01
C GLY A 50 -12.07 -12.88 8.62
N GLN A 51 -12.44 -13.05 7.35
CA GLN A 51 -13.02 -14.29 6.83
C GLN A 51 -12.00 -15.45 6.82
N ARG A 52 -10.74 -15.16 6.51
CA ARG A 52 -9.64 -16.13 6.47
C ARG A 52 -9.01 -16.42 7.83
N ARG A 53 -9.34 -15.61 8.85
CA ARG A 53 -8.70 -15.61 10.18
C ARG A 53 -7.19 -15.34 10.09
N GLU A 54 -6.80 -14.48 9.17
CA GLU A 54 -5.42 -14.04 8.97
C GLU A 54 -5.19 -12.65 9.57
N SER A 55 -3.96 -12.36 9.99
CA SER A 55 -3.58 -11.05 10.55
C SER A 55 -2.75 -10.18 9.60
N SER A 56 -2.34 -10.74 8.47
CA SER A 56 -1.56 -10.06 7.44
C SER A 56 -2.02 -10.46 6.04
N VAL A 57 -1.95 -9.54 5.09
CA VAL A 57 -2.31 -9.78 3.69
C VAL A 57 -1.04 -9.76 2.84
N ASP A 58 -0.91 -10.71 1.91
CA ASP A 58 0.15 -10.65 0.91
C ASP A 58 -0.19 -9.67 -0.24
N LEU A 59 0.82 -9.32 -1.02
CA LEU A 59 0.67 -8.37 -2.11
C LEU A 59 -0.17 -8.92 -3.27
N ASP A 60 -0.14 -10.23 -3.52
CA ASP A 60 -0.86 -10.83 -4.64
C ASP A 60 -2.36 -10.86 -4.36
N ARG A 61 -2.77 -11.15 -3.12
CA ARG A 61 -4.15 -11.04 -2.69
C ARG A 61 -4.65 -9.60 -2.73
N LEU A 62 -3.83 -8.65 -2.29
CA LEU A 62 -4.19 -7.24 -2.39
C LEU A 62 -4.36 -6.80 -3.86
N ARG A 63 -3.57 -7.34 -4.79
CA ARG A 63 -3.73 -7.11 -6.24
C ARG A 63 -5.08 -7.61 -6.74
N GLU A 64 -5.49 -8.82 -6.36
CA GLU A 64 -6.79 -9.38 -6.72
C GLU A 64 -7.93 -8.49 -6.25
N LEU A 65 -7.93 -8.12 -4.96
CA LEU A 65 -8.94 -7.22 -4.40
C LEU A 65 -8.97 -5.84 -5.07
N ALA A 66 -7.80 -5.33 -5.45
CA ALA A 66 -7.68 -4.07 -6.18
C ALA A 66 -8.24 -4.16 -7.60
N VAL A 67 -7.96 -5.26 -8.30
CA VAL A 67 -8.49 -5.52 -9.65
C VAL A 67 -10.02 -5.69 -9.61
N ASP A 68 -10.54 -6.39 -8.61
CA ASP A 68 -11.98 -6.60 -8.45
C ASP A 68 -12.73 -5.29 -8.16
N LEU A 69 -12.13 -4.38 -7.38
CA LEU A 69 -12.75 -3.10 -7.02
C LEU A 69 -12.55 -2.00 -8.07
N LEU A 70 -11.35 -1.89 -8.64
CA LEU A 70 -10.93 -0.78 -9.49
C LEU A 70 -10.97 -1.13 -10.99
N GLY A 71 -11.15 -2.40 -11.32
CA GLY A 71 -10.98 -2.93 -12.67
C GLY A 71 -9.52 -3.25 -12.98
N GLN A 72 -9.32 -4.05 -14.04
CA GLN A 72 -8.01 -4.60 -14.43
C GLN A 72 -6.92 -3.53 -14.54
N GLU A 73 -7.19 -2.46 -15.29
CA GLU A 73 -6.17 -1.44 -15.53
C GLU A 73 -5.83 -0.62 -14.30
N ALA A 74 -6.84 -0.08 -13.61
CA ALA A 74 -6.62 0.80 -12.48
C ALA A 74 -6.10 0.03 -11.26
N GLY A 75 -6.60 -1.20 -11.04
CA GLY A 75 -6.09 -2.11 -10.01
C GLY A 75 -4.63 -2.48 -10.24
N ALA A 76 -4.26 -2.86 -11.46
CA ALA A 76 -2.87 -3.15 -11.81
C ALA A 76 -1.96 -1.91 -11.67
N ARG A 77 -2.44 -0.71 -12.05
CA ARG A 77 -1.70 0.55 -11.84
C ARG A 77 -1.48 0.84 -10.36
N ALA A 78 -2.52 0.75 -9.54
CA ALA A 78 -2.45 0.96 -8.10
C ALA A 78 -1.45 -0.02 -7.45
N TYR A 79 -1.55 -1.31 -7.79
CA TYR A 79 -0.64 -2.34 -7.34
C TYR A 79 0.82 -2.07 -7.71
N ARG A 80 1.10 -1.70 -8.97
CA ARG A 80 2.48 -1.39 -9.41
C ARG A 80 3.08 -0.23 -8.61
N ARG A 81 2.30 0.83 -8.38
CA ARG A 81 2.77 1.98 -7.60
C ARG A 81 2.97 1.63 -6.13
N LEU A 82 2.07 0.85 -5.55
CA LEU A 82 2.19 0.36 -4.18
C LEU A 82 3.45 -0.52 -4.00
N ARG A 83 3.72 -1.43 -4.94
CA ARG A 83 4.93 -2.27 -4.93
C ARG A 83 6.19 -1.42 -5.03
N GLY A 84 6.20 -0.43 -5.93
CA GLY A 84 7.31 0.52 -6.06
C GLY A 84 7.54 1.30 -4.76
N TYR A 85 6.47 1.80 -4.15
CA TYR A 85 6.51 2.48 -2.86
C TYR A 85 7.12 1.58 -1.76
N ARG A 86 6.67 0.33 -1.64
CA ARG A 86 7.22 -0.61 -0.65
C ARG A 86 8.69 -0.92 -0.91
N THR A 87 9.07 -1.13 -2.17
CA THR A 87 10.47 -1.38 -2.56
C THR A 87 11.36 -0.22 -2.15
N LEU A 88 10.91 1.02 -2.34
CA LEU A 88 11.66 2.20 -1.93
C LEU A 88 11.78 2.34 -0.41
N GLN A 89 10.80 1.85 0.35
CA GLN A 89 10.84 1.88 1.82
C GLN A 89 11.78 0.85 2.43
N THR A 90 11.99 -0.28 1.76
CA THR A 90 12.86 -1.37 2.22
C THR A 90 14.30 -1.25 1.70
N LEU A 91 14.64 -0.16 0.99
CA LEU A 91 16.01 0.08 0.54
C LEU A 91 16.89 0.51 1.72
N ASP A 92 17.94 -0.25 1.98
CA ASP A 92 19.01 0.10 2.94
C ASP A 92 20.05 1.08 2.36
N LEU A 93 19.80 1.61 1.16
CA LEU A 93 20.69 2.54 0.44
C LEU A 93 20.04 3.94 0.33
N PRO A 94 20.80 5.04 0.47
CA PRO A 94 20.28 6.38 0.22
C PRO A 94 19.84 6.56 -1.24
N VAL A 95 18.62 7.06 -1.44
CA VAL A 95 18.08 7.43 -2.76
C VAL A 95 18.32 8.93 -2.98
N ILE A 96 19.07 9.27 -4.04
CA ILE A 96 19.31 10.66 -4.46
C ILE A 96 18.37 10.97 -5.64
N LEU A 97 17.42 11.88 -5.46
CA LEU A 97 16.54 12.39 -6.52
C LEU A 97 17.13 13.70 -7.08
N LEU A 98 17.67 13.65 -8.30
CA LEU A 98 18.12 14.83 -9.02
C LEU A 98 17.03 15.27 -9.99
N VAL A 99 16.46 16.45 -9.76
CA VAL A 99 15.47 17.07 -10.67
C VAL A 99 16.16 18.21 -11.40
N GLY A 100 16.47 18.00 -12.68
CA GLY A 100 16.98 19.05 -13.58
C GLY A 100 15.85 19.67 -14.39
N GLY A 101 15.83 21.00 -14.49
CA GLY A 101 14.93 21.72 -15.40
C GLY A 101 15.62 22.05 -16.72
N GLY A 102 14.90 21.94 -17.83
CA GLY A 102 15.24 22.59 -19.10
C GLY A 102 14.42 23.87 -19.21
N THR A 103 15.08 24.99 -19.49
CA THR A 103 14.43 26.26 -19.86
C THR A 103 13.80 26.17 -21.23
#